data_AF-A0A356AY34-F1
#
_entry.id   AF-A0A356AY34-F1
#
_cell.length_a   1.000
_cell.length_b   1.000
_cell.length_c   1.000
_cell.angle_alpha   90.00
_cell.angle_beta   90.00
_cell.angle_gamma   90.00
#
_symmetry.space_group_name_H-M   'P 1'
#
loop_
_entity.id
_entity.type
_entity.pdbx_description
1 polymer ?
#
loop_
_entity_poly.entity_id
_entity_poly.type
_entity_poly.pdbx_seq_one_letter_code
_entity_poly.pdbx_strand_id
1 'polypeptide(L)'
;MGKIIIDCTGDGDVAARAGASYKIGRDHDGAVQPMTLMFKMSNMDYVQNYNNFPALNGNELYFLMKQAVEREGLPDYQFNFTRPCMLRLPGSHTGVCQMTHVRGRNPLDAWDLSKAEIEGRELVYDAVTYFKKYLPQFKDAQLDQTGAHIGIRESRRITGEYEITLKDMLEGARFSDGICICKFGVDIHQPDGNGQEEIIRYPIKPYHISYRSLVPKYIDHLLVAGRCISGCFEAHASYRVTGDCVAMGQAAGTAAALCLDTNRSPRELDGKLVVEQMRKDGALQ
;
A
#
# COMPACT_ATOMS: atom_id res chain seq x y z
N MET A 1 -9.63 -24.06 -18.48
CA MET A 1 -8.76 -23.09 -17.79
C MET A 1 -8.25 -22.09 -18.83
N GLY A 2 -7.98 -20.84 -18.44
CA GLY A 2 -7.40 -19.85 -19.36
C GLY A 2 -6.00 -20.25 -19.83
N LYS A 3 -5.59 -19.84 -21.04
CA LYS A 3 -4.24 -20.10 -21.57
C LYS A 3 -3.14 -19.38 -20.78
N ILE A 4 -3.47 -18.22 -20.23
CA ILE A 4 -2.65 -17.42 -19.32
C ILE A 4 -3.58 -16.83 -18.26
N ILE A 5 -3.16 -16.89 -17.00
CA ILE A 5 -3.90 -16.36 -15.86
C ILE A 5 -3.11 -15.17 -15.31
N ILE A 6 -3.81 -14.08 -14.98
CA ILE A 6 -3.22 -12.94 -14.28
C ILE A 6 -3.89 -12.86 -12.91
N ASP A 7 -3.10 -13.05 -11.86
CA ASP A 7 -3.51 -12.88 -10.48
C ASP A 7 -3.33 -11.42 -10.04
N CYS A 8 -4.45 -10.72 -9.98
CA CYS A 8 -4.56 -9.35 -9.47
C CYS A 8 -5.39 -9.30 -8.18
N THR A 9 -5.48 -10.37 -7.38
CA THR A 9 -6.29 -10.33 -6.15
C THR A 9 -5.69 -9.41 -5.07
N GLY A 10 -4.44 -8.97 -5.26
CA GLY A 10 -3.68 -8.19 -4.27
C GLY A 10 -3.05 -9.06 -3.17
N ASP A 11 -3.57 -10.27 -2.95
CA ASP A 11 -3.10 -11.23 -1.95
C ASP A 11 -2.48 -12.50 -2.56
N GLY A 12 -2.39 -12.54 -3.89
CA GLY A 12 -1.79 -13.65 -4.64
C GLY A 12 -2.52 -14.97 -4.42
N ASP A 13 -3.85 -14.95 -4.30
CA ASP A 13 -4.63 -16.12 -3.92
C ASP A 13 -4.63 -17.20 -4.99
N VAL A 14 -4.66 -16.80 -6.27
CA VAL A 14 -4.61 -17.75 -7.38
C VAL A 14 -3.21 -18.37 -7.45
N ALA A 15 -2.17 -17.55 -7.31
CA ALA A 15 -0.79 -18.01 -7.27
C ALA A 15 -0.52 -18.97 -6.10
N ALA A 16 -0.94 -18.60 -4.90
CA ALA A 16 -0.77 -19.43 -3.70
C ALA A 16 -1.53 -20.77 -3.82
N ARG A 17 -2.79 -20.75 -4.30
CA ARG A 17 -3.58 -21.97 -4.52
C ARG A 17 -3.04 -22.85 -5.65
N ALA A 18 -2.34 -22.26 -6.62
CA ALA A 18 -1.62 -22.98 -7.67
C ALA A 18 -0.28 -23.57 -7.18
N GLY A 19 0.13 -23.32 -5.94
CA GLY A 19 1.37 -23.85 -5.35
C GLY A 19 2.60 -22.96 -5.54
N ALA A 20 2.44 -21.69 -5.94
CA ALA A 20 3.55 -20.75 -5.97
C ALA A 20 4.10 -20.49 -4.56
N SER A 21 5.43 -20.43 -4.41
CA SER A 21 6.05 -20.05 -3.14
C SER A 21 5.89 -18.55 -2.88
N TYR A 22 5.81 -18.15 -1.61
CA TYR A 22 5.64 -16.76 -1.21
C TYR A 22 6.21 -16.47 0.19
N LYS A 23 6.42 -15.19 0.49
CA LYS A 23 6.75 -14.66 1.83
C LYS A 23 5.59 -13.81 2.35
N ILE A 24 5.50 -13.63 3.67
CA ILE A 24 4.52 -12.76 4.35
C ILE A 24 5.25 -11.99 5.44
N GLY A 25 4.96 -10.69 5.59
CA GLY A 25 5.46 -9.89 6.71
C GLY A 25 6.96 -9.67 6.70
N ARG A 26 7.51 -9.21 7.82
CA ARG A 26 8.96 -9.08 8.03
C ARG A 26 9.62 -10.47 8.04
N ASP A 27 10.84 -10.55 7.50
CA ASP A 27 11.52 -11.84 7.32
C ASP A 27 11.82 -12.61 8.62
N HIS A 28 11.95 -11.92 9.77
CA HIS A 28 12.36 -12.55 11.04
C HIS A 28 11.20 -13.07 11.89
N ASP A 29 9.97 -12.55 11.72
CA ASP A 29 8.83 -12.91 12.57
C ASP A 29 7.49 -13.00 11.84
N GLY A 30 7.46 -12.67 10.53
CA GLY A 30 6.24 -12.69 9.72
C GLY A 30 5.23 -11.60 10.06
N ALA A 31 5.59 -10.61 10.90
CA ALA A 31 4.69 -9.54 11.27
C ALA A 31 4.35 -8.66 10.06
N VAL A 32 3.06 -8.47 9.81
CA VAL A 32 2.55 -7.64 8.71
C VAL A 32 2.26 -6.22 9.19
N GLN A 33 2.34 -5.26 8.27
CA GLN A 33 1.91 -3.89 8.54
C GLN A 33 0.41 -3.82 8.89
N PRO A 34 0.00 -2.88 9.76
CA PRO A 34 -1.39 -2.74 10.15
C PRO A 34 -2.32 -2.51 8.94
N MET A 35 -3.55 -2.99 9.05
CA MET A 35 -4.62 -2.62 8.13
C MET A 35 -5.17 -1.24 8.50
N THR A 36 -5.82 -0.54 7.56
CA THR A 36 -6.45 0.76 7.83
C THR A 36 -7.84 0.87 7.25
N LEU A 37 -8.78 1.36 8.06
CA LEU A 37 -10.09 1.79 7.59
C LEU A 37 -10.08 3.31 7.43
N MET A 38 -9.83 3.77 6.21
CA MET A 38 -9.94 5.19 5.90
C MET A 38 -11.40 5.65 5.99
N PHE A 39 -11.62 6.91 6.33
CA PHE A 39 -12.97 7.48 6.42
C PHE A 39 -13.01 8.90 5.90
N LYS A 40 -14.12 9.27 5.28
CA LYS A 40 -14.35 10.60 4.72
C LYS A 40 -15.08 11.45 5.74
N MET A 41 -14.61 12.68 5.92
CA MET A 41 -15.26 13.70 6.74
C MET A 41 -15.55 14.95 5.90
N SER A 42 -16.64 15.62 6.26
CA SER A 42 -17.05 16.90 5.69
C SER A 42 -17.30 17.94 6.79
N ASN A 43 -17.51 19.19 6.37
CA ASN A 43 -17.83 20.33 7.23
C ASN A 43 -16.75 20.60 8.31
N MET A 44 -15.47 20.42 7.94
CA MET A 44 -14.32 20.70 8.81
C MET A 44 -13.74 22.07 8.49
N ASP A 45 -13.52 22.93 9.48
CA ASP A 45 -12.70 24.15 9.34
C ASP A 45 -11.20 23.81 9.43
N TYR A 46 -10.80 22.79 8.68
CA TYR A 46 -9.46 22.22 8.68
C TYR A 46 -9.04 21.82 7.27
N VAL A 47 -7.85 22.25 6.86
CA VAL A 47 -7.17 21.77 5.67
C VAL A 47 -5.74 21.47 6.06
N GLN A 48 -5.32 20.22 5.91
CA GLN A 48 -3.98 19.83 6.31
C GLN A 48 -2.92 20.53 5.45
N ASN A 49 -1.95 21.12 6.12
CA ASN A 49 -0.77 21.69 5.49
C ASN A 49 0.24 20.58 5.17
N TYR A 50 0.45 20.32 3.88
CA TYR A 50 1.41 19.32 3.40
C TYR A 50 2.84 19.85 3.22
N ASN A 51 3.08 21.15 3.41
CA ASN A 51 4.42 21.73 3.21
C ASN A 51 5.46 21.20 4.22
N ASN A 52 5.01 20.56 5.30
CA ASN A 52 5.84 19.91 6.32
C ASN A 52 5.58 18.39 6.43
N PHE A 53 5.16 17.74 5.34
CA PHE A 53 4.78 16.32 5.35
C PHE A 53 5.95 15.40 5.00
N PRO A 54 6.28 14.40 5.84
CA PRO A 54 6.12 14.32 7.29
C PRO A 54 7.45 14.68 7.99
N ALA A 55 7.42 15.72 8.83
CA ALA A 55 8.52 16.02 9.74
C ALA A 55 8.81 14.81 10.65
N LEU A 56 10.06 14.69 11.13
CA LEU A 56 10.55 13.57 11.94
C LEU A 56 9.73 13.25 13.21
N ASN A 57 8.77 14.11 13.61
CA ASN A 57 8.03 14.01 14.87
C ASN A 57 6.49 14.06 14.75
N GLY A 58 5.95 13.73 13.57
CA GLY A 58 4.50 13.74 13.31
C GLY A 58 4.11 14.73 12.22
N ASN A 59 2.81 15.04 12.15
CA ASN A 59 2.28 16.04 11.24
C ASN A 59 1.35 17.00 11.99
N GLU A 60 0.89 18.05 11.29
CA GLU A 60 0.03 19.08 11.85
C GLU A 60 -1.16 18.52 12.63
N LEU A 61 -1.88 17.54 12.06
CA LEU A 61 -3.03 16.93 12.71
C LEU A 61 -2.63 16.23 14.02
N TYR A 62 -1.52 15.49 14.02
CA TYR A 62 -1.00 14.88 15.25
C TYR A 62 -0.69 15.91 16.34
N PHE A 63 -0.07 17.04 15.97
CA PHE A 63 0.26 18.10 16.92
C PHE A 63 -0.99 18.74 17.52
N LEU A 64 -2.04 18.95 16.72
CA LEU A 64 -3.34 19.44 17.21
C LEU A 64 -3.96 18.47 18.22
N MET A 65 -3.92 17.17 17.92
CA MET A 65 -4.41 16.15 18.86
C MET A 65 -3.58 16.13 20.15
N LYS A 66 -2.25 16.19 20.06
CA LYS A 66 -1.38 16.23 21.24
C LYS A 66 -1.67 17.45 22.13
N GLN A 67 -1.79 18.64 21.55
CA GLN A 67 -2.13 19.86 22.28
C GLN A 67 -3.50 19.76 22.96
N ALA A 68 -4.46 19.11 22.31
CA ALA A 68 -5.77 18.88 22.91
C ALA A 68 -5.70 17.92 24.10
N VAL A 69 -4.91 16.84 24.01
CA VAL A 69 -4.67 15.95 25.17
C VAL A 69 -4.07 16.70 26.35
N GLU A 70 -3.07 17.56 26.10
CA GLU A 70 -2.42 18.38 27.14
C GLU A 70 -3.40 19.39 27.75
N ARG A 71 -4.18 20.10 26.92
CA ARG A 71 -5.15 21.11 27.38
C ARG A 71 -6.28 20.51 28.22
N GLU A 72 -6.76 19.33 27.84
CA GLU A 72 -7.90 18.67 28.51
C GLU A 72 -7.47 17.78 29.68
N GLY A 73 -6.16 17.65 29.93
CA GLY A 73 -5.62 16.84 31.02
C GLY A 73 -5.92 15.35 30.86
N LEU A 74 -5.63 14.78 29.68
CA LEU A 74 -5.90 13.38 29.34
C LEU A 74 -4.61 12.52 29.31
N PRO A 75 -3.91 12.32 30.44
CA PRO A 75 -2.57 11.70 30.45
C PRO A 75 -2.54 10.26 29.93
N ASP A 76 -3.66 9.54 30.02
CA ASP A 76 -3.75 8.13 29.62
C ASP A 76 -4.24 7.94 28.17
N TYR A 77 -4.47 9.03 27.42
CA TYR A 77 -4.95 8.94 26.05
C TYR A 77 -3.92 8.26 25.13
N GLN A 78 -4.31 7.13 24.53
CA GLN A 78 -3.45 6.36 23.64
C GLN A 78 -3.72 6.71 22.18
N PHE A 79 -2.72 7.26 21.49
CA PHE A 79 -2.81 7.50 20.06
C PHE A 79 -2.69 6.19 19.29
N ASN A 80 -3.72 5.85 18.52
CA ASN A 80 -3.70 4.68 17.63
C ASN A 80 -2.63 4.81 16.52
N PHE A 81 -2.42 6.03 16.02
CA PHE A 81 -1.41 6.36 15.03
C PHE A 81 -0.85 7.77 15.23
N THR A 82 0.48 7.93 15.15
CA THR A 82 1.17 9.20 15.43
C THR A 82 1.45 10.05 14.19
N ARG A 83 1.04 9.59 13.01
CA ARG A 83 1.18 10.33 11.73
C ARG A 83 -0.14 10.37 10.92
N PRO A 84 -1.29 10.68 11.56
CA PRO A 84 -2.61 10.68 10.92
C PRO A 84 -2.69 11.71 9.79
N CYS A 85 -3.20 11.33 8.63
CA CYS A 85 -3.34 12.23 7.50
C CYS A 85 -4.81 12.55 7.24
N MET A 86 -5.13 13.80 6.96
CA MET A 86 -6.38 14.25 6.37
C MET A 86 -6.09 14.65 4.92
N LEU A 87 -6.39 13.75 3.98
CA LEU A 87 -6.20 13.96 2.55
C LEU A 87 -7.30 14.85 1.99
N ARG A 88 -6.94 16.04 1.50
CA ARG A 88 -7.88 17.01 0.93
C ARG A 88 -8.56 16.44 -0.30
N LEU A 89 -9.89 16.54 -0.36
CA LEU A 89 -10.68 16.25 -1.55
C LEU A 89 -11.05 17.54 -2.31
N PRO A 90 -11.44 17.46 -3.60
CA PRO A 90 -12.03 18.59 -4.31
C PRO A 90 -13.26 19.13 -3.54
N GLY A 91 -13.29 20.45 -3.34
CA GLY A 91 -14.23 21.11 -2.44
C GLY A 91 -13.52 21.75 -1.24
N SER A 92 -14.17 22.71 -0.58
CA SER A 92 -13.69 23.22 0.71
C SER A 92 -14.13 22.26 1.83
N HIS A 93 -13.32 22.16 2.89
CA HIS A 93 -13.73 21.56 4.17
C HIS A 93 -14.12 20.05 4.13
N THR A 94 -13.60 19.30 3.15
CA THR A 94 -13.83 17.85 3.01
C THR A 94 -12.51 17.12 2.82
N GLY A 95 -12.36 15.95 3.44
CA GLY A 95 -11.14 15.15 3.34
C GLY A 95 -11.34 13.68 3.71
N VAL A 96 -10.35 12.85 3.34
CA VAL A 96 -10.27 11.45 3.73
C VAL A 96 -9.20 11.30 4.81
N CYS A 97 -9.61 10.85 5.98
CA CYS A 97 -8.72 10.60 7.10
C CYS A 97 -8.12 9.19 7.01
N GLN A 98 -6.80 9.13 7.17
CA GLN A 98 -6.00 7.93 7.39
C GLN A 98 -5.42 8.01 8.79
N MET A 99 -6.02 7.27 9.74
CA MET A 99 -5.48 7.21 11.11
C MET A 99 -5.77 5.93 11.88
N THR A 100 -6.61 5.05 11.36
CA THR A 100 -7.01 3.81 12.05
C THR A 100 -6.04 2.70 11.65
N HIS A 101 -5.31 2.17 12.61
CA HIS A 101 -4.43 1.03 12.47
C HIS A 101 -5.00 -0.13 13.26
N VAL A 102 -5.39 -1.17 12.53
CA VAL A 102 -5.74 -2.47 13.09
C VAL A 102 -4.52 -3.38 12.97
N ARG A 103 -4.01 -3.86 14.11
CA ARG A 103 -2.76 -4.64 14.22
C ARG A 103 -3.05 -6.09 14.61
N GLY A 104 -2.07 -6.97 14.38
CA GLY A 104 -2.13 -8.34 14.88
C GLY A 104 -3.26 -9.19 14.29
N ARG A 105 -3.70 -8.87 13.07
CA ARG A 105 -4.74 -9.61 12.33
C ARG A 105 -4.13 -10.24 11.08
N ASN A 106 -4.52 -11.46 10.75
CA ASN A 106 -4.10 -12.10 9.52
C ASN A 106 -4.91 -11.56 8.32
N PRO A 107 -4.25 -10.96 7.30
CA PRO A 107 -4.94 -10.42 6.12
C PRO A 107 -5.51 -11.50 5.18
N LEU A 108 -5.18 -12.76 5.42
CA LEU A 108 -5.58 -13.91 4.60
C LEU A 108 -6.65 -14.79 5.28
N ASP A 109 -7.06 -14.44 6.49
CA ASP A 109 -8.08 -15.16 7.25
C ASP A 109 -9.38 -14.35 7.31
N ALA A 110 -10.48 -14.97 6.89
CA ALA A 110 -11.77 -14.29 6.78
C ALA A 110 -12.34 -13.84 8.13
N TRP A 111 -12.04 -14.55 9.22
CA TRP A 111 -12.51 -14.18 10.56
C TRP A 111 -11.73 -13.01 11.12
N ASP A 112 -10.41 -12.99 10.92
CA ASP A 112 -9.58 -11.86 11.30
C ASP A 112 -9.88 -10.61 10.47
N LEU A 113 -10.17 -10.75 9.17
CA LEU A 113 -10.69 -9.65 8.36
C LEU A 113 -12.03 -9.13 8.91
N SER A 114 -12.95 -10.02 9.27
CA SER A 114 -14.24 -9.63 9.86
C SER A 114 -14.06 -8.88 11.18
N LYS A 115 -13.15 -9.33 12.05
CA LYS A 115 -12.80 -8.60 13.29
C LYS A 115 -12.16 -7.25 12.98
N ALA A 116 -11.27 -7.19 11.99
CA ALA A 116 -10.60 -5.96 11.58
C ALA A 116 -11.59 -4.92 11.03
N GLU A 117 -12.63 -5.35 10.32
CA GLU A 117 -13.71 -4.49 9.84
C GLU A 117 -14.52 -3.86 10.99
N ILE A 118 -14.78 -4.64 12.06
CA ILE A 118 -15.50 -4.16 13.25
C ILE A 118 -14.60 -3.19 14.03
N GLU A 119 -13.40 -3.62 14.40
CA GLU A 119 -12.41 -2.83 15.14
C GLU A 119 -12.07 -1.53 14.40
N GLY A 120 -11.90 -1.61 13.07
CA GLY A 120 -11.66 -0.44 12.23
C GLY A 120 -12.77 0.60 12.33
N ARG A 121 -14.05 0.19 12.36
CA ARG A 121 -15.20 1.12 12.50
C ARG A 121 -15.30 1.69 13.90
N GLU A 122 -15.01 0.91 14.94
CA GLU A 122 -14.90 1.40 16.32
C GLU A 122 -13.84 2.51 16.41
N LEU A 123 -12.64 2.27 15.86
CA LEU A 123 -11.57 3.27 15.80
C LEU A 123 -11.96 4.53 15.01
N VAL A 124 -12.77 4.41 13.95
CA VAL A 124 -13.31 5.57 13.23
C VAL A 124 -14.25 6.36 14.13
N TYR A 125 -15.17 5.71 14.83
CA TYR A 125 -16.09 6.40 15.75
C TYR A 125 -15.35 7.10 16.88
N ASP A 126 -14.32 6.46 17.45
CA ASP A 126 -13.46 7.06 18.47
C ASP A 126 -12.73 8.30 17.92
N ALA A 127 -12.14 8.19 16.72
CA ALA A 127 -11.46 9.29 16.07
C ALA A 127 -12.39 10.49 15.80
N VAL A 128 -13.56 10.24 15.22
CA VAL A 128 -14.55 11.30 14.92
C VAL A 128 -15.05 11.94 16.21
N THR A 129 -15.34 11.14 17.24
CA THR A 129 -15.78 11.64 18.55
C THR A 129 -14.70 12.51 19.18
N TYR A 130 -13.46 12.05 19.16
CA TYR A 130 -12.30 12.79 19.65
C TYR A 130 -12.14 14.13 18.91
N PHE A 131 -12.16 14.11 17.56
CA PHE A 131 -12.02 15.31 16.75
C PHE A 131 -13.09 16.34 17.07
N LYS A 132 -14.36 15.94 17.07
CA LYS A 132 -15.48 16.86 17.34
C LYS A 132 -15.45 17.43 18.75
N LYS A 133 -15.02 16.62 19.73
CA LYS A 133 -15.01 17.02 21.15
C LYS A 133 -13.84 17.93 21.48
N TYR A 134 -12.66 17.66 20.93
CA TYR A 134 -11.42 18.26 21.42
C TYR A 134 -10.67 19.13 20.40
N LEU A 135 -11.06 19.10 19.12
CA LEU A 135 -10.46 19.95 18.08
C LEU A 135 -11.49 20.99 17.60
N PRO A 136 -11.32 22.28 17.92
CA PRO A 136 -12.26 23.32 17.51
C PRO A 136 -12.56 23.37 16.00
N GLN A 137 -11.55 23.06 15.18
CA GLN A 137 -11.65 23.00 13.73
C GLN A 137 -12.60 21.90 13.21
N PHE A 138 -12.91 20.91 14.05
CA PHE A 138 -13.74 19.76 13.71
C PHE A 138 -15.09 19.77 14.43
N LYS A 139 -15.45 20.83 15.17
CA LYS A 139 -16.68 20.88 15.99
C LYS A 139 -17.95 20.55 15.19
N ASP A 140 -18.03 21.05 13.96
CA ASP A 140 -19.19 20.88 13.06
C ASP A 140 -19.00 19.73 12.06
N ALA A 141 -17.88 19.00 12.17
CA ALA A 141 -17.52 17.97 11.21
C ALA A 141 -18.51 16.80 11.24
N GLN A 142 -18.69 16.18 10.09
CA GLN A 142 -19.57 15.03 9.90
C GLN A 142 -18.78 13.87 9.32
N LEU A 143 -19.10 12.65 9.78
CA LEU A 143 -18.64 11.42 9.16
C LEU A 143 -19.53 11.14 7.95
N ASP A 144 -18.98 11.27 6.74
CA ASP A 144 -19.72 11.01 5.51
C ASP A 144 -19.78 9.52 5.21
N GLN A 145 -18.63 8.84 5.33
CA GLN A 145 -18.48 7.45 4.91
C GLN A 145 -17.21 6.82 5.51
N THR A 146 -17.22 5.51 5.73
CA THR A 146 -15.99 4.71 5.88
C THR A 146 -15.60 4.04 4.56
N GLY A 147 -14.41 3.48 4.50
CA GLY A 147 -14.07 2.48 3.49
C GLY A 147 -15.12 1.35 3.48
N ALA A 148 -15.43 0.84 2.29
CA ALA A 148 -16.29 -0.33 2.15
C ALA A 148 -15.63 -1.58 2.74
N HIS A 149 -14.30 -1.65 2.61
CA HIS A 149 -13.45 -2.70 3.15
C HIS A 149 -12.28 -2.13 3.93
N ILE A 150 -11.78 -2.91 4.88
CA ILE A 150 -10.52 -2.67 5.56
C ILE A 150 -9.37 -2.70 4.55
N GLY A 151 -8.53 -1.68 4.57
CA GLY A 151 -7.38 -1.56 3.68
C GLY A 151 -6.24 -2.45 4.12
N ILE A 152 -6.01 -3.54 3.39
CA ILE A 152 -4.85 -4.43 3.59
C ILE A 152 -3.61 -3.77 2.97
N ARG A 153 -2.60 -3.49 3.78
CA ARG A 153 -1.30 -2.99 3.30
C ARG A 153 -0.45 -4.12 2.74
N GLU A 154 -0.42 -5.24 3.44
CA GLU A 154 0.53 -6.31 3.21
C GLU A 154 -0.10 -7.67 3.43
N SER A 155 0.30 -8.63 2.61
CA SER A 155 -0.12 -10.02 2.65
C SER A 155 0.97 -10.90 2.01
N ARG A 156 0.67 -11.67 0.98
CA ARG A 156 1.68 -12.51 0.29
C ARG A 156 2.48 -11.71 -0.72
N ARG A 157 3.79 -11.94 -0.72
CA ARG A 157 4.72 -11.56 -1.80
C ARG A 157 5.15 -12.83 -2.52
N ILE A 158 4.66 -13.03 -3.74
CA ILE A 158 4.94 -14.24 -4.52
C ILE A 158 6.41 -14.25 -4.93
N THR A 159 7.06 -15.41 -4.82
CA THR A 159 8.44 -15.58 -5.27
C THR A 159 8.47 -15.58 -6.80
N GLY A 160 9.00 -14.51 -7.39
CA GLY A 160 9.14 -14.37 -8.83
C GLY A 160 10.52 -14.77 -9.36
N GLU A 161 10.72 -14.62 -10.67
CA GLU A 161 12.04 -14.79 -11.29
C GLU A 161 13.04 -13.73 -10.87
N TYR A 162 12.55 -12.55 -10.48
CA TYR A 162 13.33 -11.49 -9.87
C TYR A 162 12.63 -10.95 -8.62
N GLU A 163 13.36 -10.83 -7.50
CA GLU A 163 12.88 -10.17 -6.28
C GLU A 163 13.42 -8.75 -6.26
N ILE A 164 12.54 -7.74 -6.28
CA ILE A 164 12.96 -6.35 -6.06
C ILE A 164 13.50 -6.21 -4.64
N THR A 165 14.75 -5.76 -4.51
CA THR A 165 15.43 -5.66 -3.22
C THR A 165 15.49 -4.22 -2.72
N LEU A 166 15.77 -4.05 -1.42
CA LEU A 166 16.07 -2.73 -0.87
C LEU A 166 17.27 -2.08 -1.59
N LYS A 167 18.27 -2.87 -1.96
CA LYS A 167 19.44 -2.38 -2.71
C LYS A 167 19.03 -1.76 -4.04
N ASP A 168 18.12 -2.40 -4.77
CA ASP A 168 17.60 -1.87 -6.05
C ASP A 168 16.98 -0.48 -5.87
N MET A 169 16.29 -0.24 -4.76
CA MET A 169 15.66 1.04 -4.45
C MET A 169 16.69 2.11 -4.08
N LEU A 170 17.69 1.76 -3.28
CA LEU A 170 18.77 2.66 -2.86
C LEU A 170 19.67 3.07 -4.04
N GLU A 171 19.92 2.14 -4.96
CA GLU A 171 20.77 2.37 -6.13
C GLU A 171 19.99 2.94 -7.32
N GLY A 172 18.66 2.85 -7.31
CA GLY A 172 17.81 3.29 -8.42
C GLY A 172 17.95 2.35 -9.61
N ALA A 173 17.73 1.05 -9.39
CA ALA A 173 17.92 0.02 -10.39
C ALA A 173 17.17 0.33 -11.70
N ARG A 174 17.81 0.00 -12.82
CA ARG A 174 17.28 0.14 -14.17
C ARG A 174 17.35 -1.22 -14.84
N PHE A 175 16.20 -1.70 -15.28
CA PHE A 175 16.08 -2.95 -16.02
C PHE A 175 15.67 -2.69 -17.46
N SER A 176 16.20 -3.46 -18.40
CA SER A 176 15.78 -3.39 -19.81
C SER A 176 14.33 -3.84 -20.00
N ASP A 177 13.85 -4.68 -19.09
CA ASP A 177 12.46 -5.14 -18.95
C ASP A 177 11.73 -4.38 -17.81
N GLY A 178 12.10 -3.12 -17.56
CA GLY A 178 11.46 -2.29 -16.53
C GLY A 178 10.07 -1.81 -16.94
N ILE A 179 9.02 -2.38 -16.37
CA ILE A 179 7.62 -2.14 -16.76
C ILE A 179 6.92 -1.04 -15.96
N CYS A 180 7.53 -0.58 -14.87
CA CYS A 180 7.01 0.48 -14.02
C CYS A 180 8.19 1.23 -13.39
N ILE A 181 8.07 2.56 -13.26
CA ILE A 181 9.05 3.40 -12.55
C ILE A 181 8.44 3.80 -11.21
N CYS A 182 8.87 3.13 -10.14
CA CYS A 182 8.46 3.48 -8.78
C CYS A 182 9.25 4.70 -8.29
N LYS A 183 8.53 5.67 -7.74
CA LYS A 183 9.09 6.92 -7.17
C LYS A 183 8.66 7.15 -5.72
N PHE A 184 7.74 6.33 -5.22
CA PHE A 184 7.18 6.50 -3.89
C PHE A 184 8.15 5.99 -2.81
N GLY A 185 8.23 6.71 -1.68
CA GLY A 185 9.07 6.38 -0.52
C GLY A 185 8.81 4.99 0.07
N VAL A 186 9.69 4.55 0.98
CA VAL A 186 9.38 3.40 1.85
C VAL A 186 8.40 3.85 2.93
N ASP A 187 7.17 3.33 2.90
CA ASP A 187 6.09 3.63 3.85
C ASP A 187 5.75 2.39 4.69
N ILE A 188 6.65 2.07 5.64
CA ILE A 188 6.45 0.96 6.59
C ILE A 188 5.73 1.50 7.82
N HIS A 189 4.50 1.05 8.03
CA HIS A 189 3.78 1.27 9.29
C HIS A 189 4.19 0.20 10.30
N GLN A 190 4.57 0.59 11.52
CA GLN A 190 5.12 -0.33 12.51
C GLN A 190 4.09 -1.41 12.90
N PRO A 191 4.39 -2.72 12.72
CA PRO A 191 3.50 -3.80 13.14
C PRO A 191 3.21 -3.78 14.64
N ASP A 192 4.22 -3.43 15.44
CA ASP A 192 4.19 -3.51 16.92
C ASP A 192 4.06 -2.13 17.59
N GLY A 193 3.97 -1.05 16.80
CA GLY A 193 4.05 0.33 17.27
C GLY A 193 2.97 1.23 16.70
N ASN A 194 2.85 2.44 17.25
CA ASN A 194 1.91 3.46 16.76
C ASN A 194 2.52 4.46 15.78
N GLY A 195 3.75 4.23 15.31
CA GLY A 195 4.44 5.07 14.34
C GLY A 195 4.58 4.46 12.94
N GLN A 196 5.41 5.12 12.16
CA GLN A 196 5.98 4.63 10.90
C GLN A 196 7.49 4.52 11.07
N GLU A 197 8.12 3.59 10.36
CA GLU A 197 9.57 3.58 10.21
C GLU A 197 10.04 4.89 9.57
N GLU A 198 11.20 5.37 9.99
CA GLU A 198 11.70 6.67 9.53
C GLU A 198 12.06 6.63 8.04
N ILE A 199 11.51 7.57 7.26
CA ILE A 199 11.79 7.71 5.82
C ILE A 199 13.30 7.93 5.57
N ILE A 200 14.00 8.61 6.49
CA ILE A 200 15.46 8.85 6.40
C ILE A 200 16.26 7.54 6.38
N ARG A 201 15.70 6.46 6.93
CA ARG A 201 16.32 5.14 6.92
C ARG A 201 16.57 4.61 5.51
N TYR A 202 15.82 5.10 4.52
CA TYR A 202 15.89 4.61 3.14
C TYR A 202 15.88 5.78 2.13
N PRO A 203 17.04 6.37 1.80
CA PRO A 203 17.15 7.39 0.75
C PRO A 203 16.97 6.72 -0.62
N ILE A 204 15.73 6.48 -1.01
CA ILE A 204 15.42 5.80 -2.27
C ILE A 204 15.62 6.70 -3.48
N LYS A 205 15.99 6.08 -4.60
CA LYS A 205 16.01 6.71 -5.92
C LYS A 205 14.87 6.12 -6.75
N PRO A 206 14.31 6.84 -7.74
CA PRO A 206 13.42 6.24 -8.71
C PRO A 206 14.02 4.96 -9.27
N TYR A 207 13.27 3.86 -9.27
CA TYR A 207 13.74 2.52 -9.65
C TYR A 207 12.70 1.80 -10.52
N HIS A 208 13.16 0.81 -11.30
CA HIS A 208 12.28 0.01 -12.15
C HIS A 208 11.74 -1.21 -11.40
N ILE A 209 10.49 -1.57 -11.68
CA ILE A 209 9.98 -2.93 -11.46
C ILE A 209 10.26 -3.74 -12.72
N SER A 210 11.02 -4.82 -12.58
CA SER A 210 11.34 -5.75 -13.68
C SER A 210 10.11 -6.60 -14.02
N TYR A 211 9.87 -6.88 -15.30
CA TYR A 211 8.84 -7.83 -15.75
C TYR A 211 8.97 -9.19 -15.04
N ARG A 212 10.21 -9.65 -14.82
CA ARG A 212 10.52 -10.89 -14.08
C ARG A 212 9.96 -10.92 -12.64
N SER A 213 9.65 -9.78 -12.04
CA SER A 213 8.99 -9.73 -10.73
C SER A 213 7.49 -10.05 -10.77
N LEU A 214 6.89 -10.02 -11.96
CA LEU A 214 5.49 -10.40 -12.21
C LEU A 214 5.37 -11.89 -12.58
N VAL A 215 6.47 -12.57 -12.88
CA VAL A 215 6.50 -13.97 -13.31
C VAL A 215 6.84 -14.87 -12.12
N PRO A 216 5.89 -15.67 -11.58
CA PRO A 216 6.18 -16.62 -10.49
C PRO A 216 7.30 -17.60 -10.86
N LYS A 217 8.18 -17.94 -9.93
CA LYS A 217 9.41 -18.71 -10.22
C LYS A 217 9.19 -20.17 -10.64
N TYR A 218 8.11 -20.80 -10.16
CA TYR A 218 7.90 -22.25 -10.33
C TYR A 218 6.59 -22.63 -10.98
N ILE A 219 5.71 -21.65 -11.22
CA ILE A 219 4.42 -21.85 -11.87
C ILE A 219 4.46 -21.10 -13.20
N ASP A 220 4.14 -21.80 -14.30
CA ASP A 220 4.05 -21.19 -15.62
C ASP A 220 2.60 -20.86 -16.00
N HIS A 221 2.41 -20.13 -17.10
CA HIS A 221 1.11 -19.61 -17.57
C HIS A 221 0.37 -18.75 -16.53
N LEU A 222 1.10 -18.22 -15.56
CA LEU A 222 0.61 -17.36 -14.50
C LEU A 222 1.46 -16.09 -14.42
N LEU A 223 0.79 -14.95 -14.29
CA LEU A 223 1.38 -13.67 -13.94
C LEU A 223 0.76 -13.18 -12.62
N VAL A 224 1.51 -12.41 -11.85
CA VAL A 224 1.03 -11.70 -10.66
C VAL A 224 1.22 -10.20 -10.86
N ALA A 225 0.28 -9.39 -10.41
CA ALA A 225 0.37 -7.94 -10.50
C ALA A 225 -0.26 -7.24 -9.30
N GLY A 226 0.24 -6.05 -8.99
CA GLY A 226 -0.16 -5.29 -7.79
C GLY A 226 0.71 -5.61 -6.58
N ARG A 227 0.13 -5.58 -5.37
CA ARG A 227 0.90 -5.75 -4.13
C ARG A 227 1.58 -7.12 -3.98
N CYS A 228 1.06 -8.16 -4.65
CA CYS A 228 1.52 -9.53 -4.48
C CYS A 228 2.75 -9.92 -5.32
N ILE A 229 3.32 -8.98 -6.10
CA ILE A 229 4.53 -9.24 -6.90
C ILE A 229 5.75 -9.58 -6.03
N SER A 230 6.81 -10.03 -6.69
CA SER A 230 8.06 -10.42 -6.05
C SER A 230 8.90 -9.23 -5.60
N GLY A 231 9.04 -9.07 -4.30
CA GLY A 231 9.95 -8.10 -3.68
C GLY A 231 10.20 -8.37 -2.21
N CYS A 232 11.25 -7.76 -1.67
CA CYS A 232 11.52 -7.79 -0.23
C CYS A 232 10.50 -6.95 0.55
N PHE A 233 10.51 -7.08 1.87
CA PHE A 233 9.59 -6.38 2.77
C PHE A 233 9.60 -4.85 2.57
N GLU A 234 10.79 -4.25 2.46
CA GLU A 234 10.97 -2.81 2.28
C GLU A 234 10.49 -2.34 0.91
N ALA A 235 10.82 -3.08 -0.15
CA ALA A 235 10.38 -2.76 -1.52
C ALA A 235 8.87 -2.79 -1.65
N HIS A 236 8.24 -3.79 -1.04
CA HIS A 236 6.79 -3.89 -0.99
C HIS A 236 6.15 -2.66 -0.36
N ALA A 237 6.75 -2.09 0.69
CA ALA A 237 6.24 -0.85 1.31
C ALA A 237 6.38 0.41 0.44
N SER A 238 7.06 0.32 -0.71
CA SER A 238 7.19 1.40 -1.70
C SER A 238 6.31 1.19 -2.93
N TYR A 239 6.38 0.02 -3.58
CA TYR A 239 5.67 -0.22 -4.84
C TYR A 239 4.19 -0.58 -4.69
N ARG A 240 3.70 -0.86 -3.47
CA ARG A 240 2.31 -1.29 -3.22
C ARG A 240 1.25 -0.20 -3.43
N VAL A 241 1.66 1.01 -3.78
CA VAL A 241 0.74 2.14 -3.99
C VAL A 241 -0.07 1.95 -5.28
N THR A 242 -1.30 2.47 -5.29
CA THR A 242 -2.27 2.22 -6.37
C THR A 242 -1.74 2.59 -7.76
N GLY A 243 -1.01 3.70 -7.89
CA GLY A 243 -0.44 4.13 -9.17
C GLY A 243 0.50 3.08 -9.79
N ASP A 244 1.41 2.55 -8.99
CA ASP A 244 2.36 1.52 -9.42
C ASP A 244 1.65 0.19 -9.72
N CYS A 245 0.64 -0.17 -8.92
CA CYS A 245 -0.16 -1.37 -9.13
C CYS A 245 -0.95 -1.34 -10.45
N VAL A 246 -1.48 -0.18 -10.84
CA VAL A 246 -2.15 0.02 -12.14
C VAL A 246 -1.17 -0.20 -13.29
N ALA A 247 0.04 0.35 -13.19
CA ALA A 247 1.09 0.14 -14.21
C ALA A 247 1.50 -1.33 -14.32
N MET A 248 1.64 -2.05 -13.21
CA MET A 248 1.91 -3.49 -13.20
C MET A 248 0.76 -4.30 -13.83
N GLY A 249 -0.50 -3.92 -13.57
CA GLY A 249 -1.67 -4.55 -14.18
C GLY A 249 -1.70 -4.38 -15.70
N GLN A 250 -1.39 -3.17 -16.18
CA GLN A 250 -1.22 -2.90 -17.61
C GLN A 250 -0.11 -3.79 -18.21
N ALA A 251 1.05 -3.84 -17.56
CA ALA A 251 2.17 -4.66 -18.02
C ALA A 251 1.82 -6.16 -18.09
N ALA A 252 1.13 -6.69 -17.09
CA ALA A 252 0.70 -8.09 -17.06
C ALA A 252 -0.30 -8.39 -18.18
N GLY A 253 -1.25 -7.48 -18.44
CA GLY A 253 -2.19 -7.59 -19.56
C GLY A 253 -1.49 -7.59 -20.92
N THR A 254 -0.57 -6.65 -21.14
CA THR A 254 0.26 -6.58 -22.35
C THR A 254 1.10 -7.85 -22.53
N ALA A 255 1.74 -8.33 -21.47
CA ALA A 255 2.53 -9.56 -21.51
C ALA A 255 1.68 -10.78 -21.87
N ALA A 256 0.48 -10.91 -21.28
CA ALA A 256 -0.43 -12.00 -21.61
C ALA A 256 -0.86 -11.97 -23.09
N ALA A 257 -1.17 -10.79 -23.64
CA ALA A 257 -1.49 -10.66 -25.06
C ALA A 257 -0.31 -11.10 -25.96
N LEU A 258 0.90 -10.60 -25.69
CA LEU A 258 2.10 -10.96 -26.45
C LEU A 258 2.43 -12.46 -26.36
N CYS A 259 2.24 -13.07 -25.19
CA CYS A 259 2.42 -14.51 -25.00
C CYS A 259 1.45 -15.31 -25.87
N LEU A 260 0.18 -14.88 -25.98
CA LEU A 260 -0.81 -15.54 -26.84
C LEU A 260 -0.46 -15.41 -28.32
N ASP A 261 -0.03 -14.22 -28.75
CA ASP A 261 0.31 -13.94 -30.15
C ASP A 261 1.58 -14.68 -30.60
N THR A 262 2.54 -14.85 -29.69
CA THR A 262 3.83 -15.50 -29.98
C THR A 262 3.87 -16.98 -29.58
N ASN A 263 2.78 -17.52 -29.02
CA ASN A 263 2.70 -18.86 -28.45
C ASN A 263 3.85 -19.18 -27.49
N ARG A 264 4.11 -18.25 -26.57
CA ARG A 264 5.13 -18.35 -25.52
C ARG A 264 4.50 -18.31 -24.15
N SER A 265 5.14 -18.94 -23.17
CA SER A 265 4.77 -18.77 -21.77
C SER A 265 5.26 -17.41 -21.22
N PRO A 266 4.68 -16.90 -20.12
CA PRO A 266 5.18 -15.69 -19.47
C PRO A 266 6.68 -15.73 -19.15
N ARG A 267 7.22 -16.92 -18.85
CA ARG A 267 8.65 -17.13 -18.58
C ARG A 267 9.52 -17.05 -19.83
N GLU A 268 9.01 -17.52 -20.96
CA GLU A 268 9.70 -17.51 -22.25
C GLU A 268 9.66 -16.15 -22.96
N LEU A 269 8.75 -15.26 -22.55
CA LEU A 269 8.60 -13.94 -23.13
C LEU A 269 9.76 -13.01 -22.73
N ASP A 270 10.43 -12.41 -23.72
CA ASP A 270 11.39 -11.34 -23.46
C ASP A 270 10.63 -10.09 -22.96
N GLY A 271 10.85 -9.72 -21.70
CA GLY A 271 10.19 -8.57 -21.07
C GLY A 271 10.47 -7.23 -21.77
N LYS A 272 11.50 -7.13 -22.61
CA LYS A 272 11.70 -5.94 -23.48
C LYS A 272 10.55 -5.74 -24.45
N LEU A 273 9.95 -6.81 -24.96
CA LEU A 273 8.79 -6.73 -25.85
C LEU A 273 7.58 -6.12 -25.13
N VAL A 274 7.41 -6.42 -23.84
CA VAL A 274 6.38 -5.80 -23.00
C VAL A 274 6.62 -4.31 -22.87
N VAL A 275 7.86 -3.91 -22.55
CA VAL A 275 8.27 -2.50 -22.45
C VAL A 275 8.07 -1.75 -23.78
N GLU A 276 8.48 -2.35 -24.91
CA GLU A 276 8.30 -1.77 -26.24
C GLU A 276 6.82 -1.58 -26.58
N GLN A 277 5.98 -2.58 -26.29
CA GLN A 277 4.55 -2.48 -26.53
C GLN A 277 3.89 -1.43 -25.64
N MET A 278 4.21 -1.40 -24.34
CA MET A 278 3.70 -0.37 -23.42
C MET A 278 4.09 1.05 -23.84
N ARG A 279 5.31 1.24 -24.39
CA ARG A 279 5.72 2.54 -24.95
C ARG A 279 4.90 2.91 -26.19
N LYS A 280 4.65 1.97 -27.10
CA LYS A 280 3.78 2.19 -28.28
C LYS A 280 2.36 2.58 -27.86
N ASP A 281 1.85 1.98 -26.79
CA ASP A 281 0.52 2.24 -26.25
C ASP A 281 0.44 3.54 -25.41
N GLY A 282 1.57 4.22 -25.18
CA GLY A 282 1.66 5.41 -24.34
C GLY A 282 1.54 5.15 -22.84
N ALA A 283 1.60 3.88 -22.43
CA ALA A 283 1.47 3.42 -21.05
C ALA A 283 2.78 3.48 -20.24
N LEU A 284 3.92 3.64 -20.93
CA LEU A 284 5.24 3.82 -20.32
C LEU A 284 6.00 4.93 -21.05
N GLN A 285 6.41 5.96 -20.32
CA GLN A 285 7.10 7.14 -20.84
C GLN A 285 8.56 7.18 -20.36
#